data_AF-C0JMI9-F1
#
_entry.id   AF-C0JMI9-F1
#
_cell.length_a   1.000
_cell.length_b   1.000
_cell.length_c   1.000
_cell.angle_alpha   90.00
_cell.angle_beta   90.00
_cell.angle_gamma   90.00
#
_symmetry.space_group_name_H-M   'P 1'
#
loop_
_entity.id
_entity.type
_entity.pdbx_description
1 polymer ?
#
loop_
_entity_poly.entity_id
_entity_poly.type
_entity_poly.pdbx_seq_one_letter_code
_entity_poly.pdbx_strand_id
1 'polypeptide(L)'
;GSGGLVCNPLKDGDGLLFTCVLGPGFGSSHTMNVYYNLIPIGSFTVSYNPPYLGTSEQEKDGTIKMNGKDLGESVKDSIMTVVYSDGNTVNGTVIKSSHTSLIFRYPIGNRNTASYIFQLGDQKSNKAGPFTLKPIIENTDPAVPCGGGVVTINGHYFFNYTKDTTTITIGKVPCNISSISETTIECVIVPNLRSLSP
;
A
#
# COMPACT_ATOMS: atom_id res chain seq x y z
N GLY A 1 -21.95 7.98 7.94
CA GLY A 1 -23.12 8.65 7.31
C GLY A 1 -23.84 7.61 6.50
N SER A 2 -25.08 7.31 6.88
CA SER A 2 -25.90 6.22 6.35
C SER A 2 -26.37 6.52 4.92
N GLY A 3 -25.52 6.24 3.95
CA GLY A 3 -25.93 6.10 2.55
C GLY A 3 -26.61 4.75 2.39
N GLY A 4 -27.94 4.70 2.57
CA GLY A 4 -28.71 3.51 2.25
C GLY A 4 -28.51 3.13 0.78
N LEU A 5 -28.51 1.83 0.50
CA LEU A 5 -28.46 1.28 -0.85
C LEU A 5 -29.69 1.74 -1.64
N VAL A 6 -29.58 2.88 -2.32
CA VAL A 6 -30.66 3.37 -3.19
C VAL A 6 -30.48 2.75 -4.56
N CYS A 7 -31.45 1.91 -4.90
CA CYS A 7 -31.59 1.33 -6.22
C CYS A 7 -32.24 2.38 -7.14
N ASN A 8 -31.52 2.90 -8.14
CA ASN A 8 -32.08 3.88 -9.08
C ASN A 8 -32.77 3.16 -10.26
N PRO A 9 -34.09 3.33 -10.47
CA PRO A 9 -34.80 2.67 -11.57
C PRO A 9 -34.39 3.28 -12.92
N LEU A 10 -34.04 2.42 -13.89
CA LEU A 10 -33.73 2.81 -15.26
C LEU A 10 -35.03 2.90 -16.08
N LYS A 11 -35.79 3.98 -15.88
CA LYS A 11 -37.12 4.25 -16.48
C LYS A 11 -38.19 3.20 -16.14
N ASP A 12 -39.44 3.65 -16.08
CA ASP A 12 -40.61 2.80 -15.86
C ASP A 12 -40.60 1.66 -16.87
N GLY A 13 -40.35 0.45 -16.37
CA GLY A 13 -40.78 -0.73 -17.08
C GLY A 13 -42.30 -0.78 -17.10
N ASP A 14 -42.82 -1.61 -17.96
CA ASP A 14 -44.21 -1.96 -18.22
C ASP A 14 -45.00 -2.53 -17.01
N GLY A 15 -44.54 -2.30 -15.77
CA GLY A 15 -45.12 -2.83 -14.53
C GLY A 15 -44.77 -4.30 -14.27
N LEU A 16 -44.06 -4.97 -15.19
CA LEU A 16 -43.65 -6.37 -15.10
C LEU A 16 -42.15 -6.55 -14.94
N LEU A 17 -41.35 -5.59 -15.42
CA LEU A 17 -39.90 -5.58 -15.30
C LEU A 17 -39.44 -4.27 -14.64
N PHE A 18 -38.62 -4.35 -13.59
CA PHE A 18 -37.91 -3.18 -13.07
C PHE A 18 -36.41 -3.43 -13.21
N THR A 19 -35.72 -2.54 -13.94
CA THR A 19 -34.26 -2.56 -13.99
C THR A 19 -33.75 -1.53 -13.02
N CYS A 20 -32.83 -1.93 -12.17
CA CYS A 20 -32.17 -1.03 -11.25
C CYS A 20 -30.65 -1.18 -11.33
N VAL A 21 -29.96 -0.04 -11.28
CA VAL A 21 -28.52 0.00 -11.05
C VAL A 21 -28.27 0.25 -9.56
N LEU A 22 -27.60 -0.70 -8.92
CA LEU A 22 -27.02 -0.47 -7.61
C LEU A 22 -25.90 0.54 -7.74
N GLY A 23 -25.98 1.61 -6.96
CA GLY A 23 -24.86 2.53 -6.82
C GLY A 23 -23.62 1.81 -6.28
N PRO A 24 -22.42 2.41 -6.44
CA PRO A 24 -21.24 1.94 -5.75
C PRO A 24 -21.54 1.81 -4.25
N GLY A 25 -21.42 0.60 -3.74
CA GLY A 25 -21.73 0.23 -2.37
C GLY A 25 -20.70 -0.77 -1.86
N PHE A 26 -20.74 -0.99 -0.56
CA PHE A 26 -19.78 -1.84 0.14
C PHE A 26 -20.53 -2.74 1.15
N GLY A 27 -20.07 -3.97 1.32
CA GLY A 27 -20.44 -4.82 2.46
C GLY A 27 -20.94 -6.20 2.09
N SER A 28 -21.45 -6.89 3.11
CA SER A 28 -22.06 -8.22 3.06
C SER A 28 -23.31 -8.25 2.17
N SER A 29 -23.87 -9.43 1.99
CA SER A 29 -25.16 -9.60 1.35
C SER A 29 -26.23 -8.73 2.03
N HIS A 30 -26.86 -7.84 1.27
CA HIS A 30 -27.95 -6.99 1.74
C HIS A 30 -29.29 -7.53 1.24
N THR A 31 -30.30 -7.51 2.10
CA THR A 31 -31.67 -7.81 1.69
C THR A 31 -32.27 -6.57 1.04
N MET A 32 -32.59 -6.68 -0.25
CA MET A 32 -33.39 -5.70 -0.96
C MET A 32 -34.86 -6.04 -0.77
N ASN A 33 -35.62 -5.08 -0.23
CA ASN A 33 -37.06 -5.21 -0.05
C ASN A 33 -37.77 -4.45 -1.17
N VAL A 34 -38.74 -5.10 -1.82
CA VAL A 34 -39.53 -4.51 -2.89
C VAL A 34 -40.90 -4.14 -2.35
N TYR A 35 -41.31 -2.90 -2.58
CA TYR A 35 -42.61 -2.38 -2.17
C TYR A 35 -43.42 -1.91 -3.38
N TYR A 36 -44.72 -2.18 -3.37
CA TYR A 36 -45.70 -1.60 -4.30
C TYR A 36 -46.76 -0.86 -3.51
N ASN A 37 -46.95 0.45 -3.76
CA ASN A 37 -47.83 1.31 -2.96
C ASN A 37 -47.57 1.20 -1.44
N LEU A 38 -46.30 1.19 -1.02
CA LEU A 38 -45.85 1.03 0.37
C LEU A 38 -46.13 -0.35 1.01
N ILE A 39 -46.64 -1.31 0.23
CA ILE A 39 -46.87 -2.68 0.69
C ILE A 39 -45.67 -3.55 0.27
N PRO A 40 -45.01 -4.28 1.18
CA PRO A 40 -43.92 -5.19 0.82
C PRO A 40 -44.46 -6.35 -0.01
N ILE A 41 -43.92 -6.53 -1.22
CA ILE A 41 -44.34 -7.59 -2.16
C ILE A 41 -43.29 -8.70 -2.31
N GLY A 42 -42.09 -8.51 -1.78
CA GLY A 42 -41.04 -9.52 -1.78
C GLY A 42 -39.70 -8.97 -1.33
N SER A 43 -38.74 -9.88 -1.16
CA SER A 43 -37.37 -9.53 -0.89
C SER A 43 -36.42 -10.51 -1.56
N PHE A 44 -35.23 -10.03 -1.89
CA PHE A 44 -34.15 -10.85 -2.39
C PHE A 44 -32.82 -10.32 -1.89
N THR A 45 -31.84 -11.20 -1.84
CA THR A 45 -30.51 -10.86 -1.35
C THR A 45 -29.62 -10.42 -2.50
N VAL A 46 -28.95 -9.28 -2.35
CA VAL A 46 -27.93 -8.81 -3.28
C VAL A 46 -26.58 -8.79 -2.59
N SER A 47 -25.55 -9.30 -3.25
CA SER A 47 -24.19 -9.35 -2.73
C SER A 47 -23.25 -8.53 -3.59
N TYR A 48 -22.34 -7.80 -2.95
CA TYR A 48 -21.23 -7.15 -3.63
C TYR A 48 -20.11 -8.16 -3.87
N ASN A 49 -19.44 -8.04 -5.01
CA ASN A 49 -18.21 -8.79 -5.27
C ASN A 49 -17.17 -8.45 -4.19
N PRO A 50 -16.42 -9.43 -3.67
CA PRO A 50 -15.33 -9.14 -2.75
C PRO A 50 -14.23 -8.34 -3.47
N PRO A 51 -13.45 -7.53 -2.72
CA PRO A 51 -12.35 -6.77 -3.30
C PRO A 51 -11.33 -7.71 -3.94
N TYR A 52 -10.70 -7.27 -5.02
CA TYR A 52 -9.65 -8.03 -5.71
C TYR A 52 -8.40 -7.17 -5.89
N LEU A 53 -7.28 -7.65 -5.36
CA LEU A 53 -5.97 -7.03 -5.51
C LEU A 53 -5.26 -7.60 -6.75
N GLY A 54 -4.82 -6.70 -7.62
CA GLY A 54 -4.04 -7.00 -8.82
C GLY A 54 -2.57 -6.68 -8.62
N THR A 55 -2.08 -5.65 -9.32
CA THR A 55 -0.66 -5.30 -9.34
C THR A 55 -0.29 -4.34 -8.23
N SER A 56 0.95 -4.44 -7.76
CA SER A 56 1.56 -3.53 -6.78
C SER A 56 2.74 -2.80 -7.39
N GLU A 57 2.83 -1.50 -7.11
CA GLU A 57 3.95 -0.63 -7.50
C GLU A 57 4.35 0.23 -6.29
N GLN A 58 5.65 0.48 -6.14
CA GLN A 58 6.16 1.37 -5.10
C GLN A 58 6.29 2.78 -5.67
N GLU A 59 5.63 3.75 -5.05
CA GLU A 59 5.72 5.15 -5.42
C GLU A 59 7.04 5.77 -4.93
N LYS A 60 7.38 6.96 -5.46
CA LYS A 60 8.63 7.65 -5.15
C LYS A 60 8.77 8.02 -3.67
N ASP A 61 7.65 8.23 -2.98
CA ASP A 61 7.60 8.55 -1.55
C ASP A 61 7.61 7.29 -0.67
N GLY A 62 7.72 6.12 -1.28
CA GLY A 62 7.75 4.83 -0.61
C GLY A 62 6.39 4.23 -0.28
N THR A 63 5.29 4.92 -0.54
CA THR A 63 3.96 4.29 -0.45
C THR A 63 3.80 3.23 -1.54
N ILE A 64 2.83 2.33 -1.35
CA ILE A 64 2.55 1.26 -2.30
C ILE A 64 1.21 1.55 -2.92
N LYS A 65 1.21 1.70 -4.25
CA LYS A 65 0.01 1.76 -5.06
C LYS A 65 -0.38 0.35 -5.47
N MET A 66 -1.64 0.02 -5.26
CA MET A 66 -2.22 -1.26 -5.63
C MET A 66 -3.39 -1.05 -6.56
N ASN A 67 -3.34 -1.66 -7.74
CA ASN A 67 -4.45 -1.67 -8.68
C ASN A 67 -5.29 -2.92 -8.46
N GLY A 68 -6.60 -2.81 -8.65
CA GLY A 68 -7.53 -3.89 -8.33
C GLY A 68 -8.94 -3.63 -8.85
N LYS A 69 -9.90 -4.35 -8.28
CA LYS A 69 -11.35 -4.21 -8.53
C LYS A 69 -12.10 -4.26 -7.20
N ASP A 70 -13.26 -3.62 -7.17
CA ASP A 70 -14.20 -3.66 -6.04
C ASP A 70 -13.56 -3.26 -4.69
N LEU A 71 -12.52 -2.42 -4.71
CA LEU A 71 -11.75 -2.04 -3.52
C LEU A 71 -12.48 -1.01 -2.63
N GLY A 72 -13.51 -0.35 -3.16
CA GLY A 72 -14.28 0.70 -2.49
C GLY A 72 -13.49 1.97 -2.18
N GLU A 73 -14.18 2.97 -1.62
CA GLU A 73 -13.62 4.31 -1.41
C GLU A 73 -13.32 4.63 0.07
N SER A 74 -13.82 3.82 1.01
CA SER A 74 -13.65 4.11 2.44
C SER A 74 -12.27 3.73 2.95
N VAL A 75 -11.46 4.73 3.30
CA VAL A 75 -10.17 4.53 3.97
C VAL A 75 -10.34 4.13 5.44
N LYS A 76 -11.37 4.62 6.13
CA LYS A 76 -11.55 4.38 7.58
C LYS A 76 -11.96 2.95 7.89
N ASP A 77 -12.66 2.32 6.98
CA ASP A 77 -13.16 0.94 7.12
C ASP A 77 -12.23 -0.07 6.44
N SER A 78 -11.07 0.40 5.96
CA SER A 78 -10.08 -0.40 5.26
C SER A 78 -9.01 -0.93 6.21
N ILE A 79 -8.61 -2.19 6.01
CA ILE A 79 -7.46 -2.81 6.66
C ILE A 79 -6.58 -3.41 5.58
N MET A 80 -5.33 -2.94 5.48
CA MET A 80 -4.32 -3.56 4.65
C MET A 80 -3.44 -4.47 5.52
N THR A 81 -3.52 -5.77 5.30
CA THR A 81 -2.67 -6.76 5.99
C THR A 81 -1.46 -7.08 5.12
N VAL A 82 -0.27 -6.83 5.65
CA VAL A 82 1.00 -7.24 5.07
C VAL A 82 1.38 -8.60 5.65
N VAL A 83 1.62 -9.58 4.78
CA VAL A 83 1.89 -10.98 5.12
C VAL A 83 3.30 -11.35 4.68
N TYR A 84 4.16 -11.66 5.64
CA TYR A 84 5.55 -12.05 5.38
C TYR A 84 5.69 -13.54 5.03
N SER A 85 6.87 -13.93 4.56
CA SER A 85 7.18 -15.31 4.14
C SER A 85 7.09 -16.33 5.27
N ASP A 86 7.34 -15.93 6.51
CA ASP A 86 7.22 -16.76 7.71
C ASP A 86 5.78 -16.82 8.27
N GLY A 87 4.82 -16.19 7.59
CA GLY A 87 3.42 -16.15 8.00
C GLY A 87 3.07 -15.05 9.01
N ASN A 88 4.06 -14.30 9.53
CA ASN A 88 3.77 -13.16 10.39
C ASN A 88 3.04 -12.06 9.61
N THR A 89 2.13 -11.37 10.29
CA THR A 89 1.30 -10.33 9.68
C THR A 89 1.34 -9.04 10.47
N VAL A 90 1.37 -7.93 9.76
CA VAL A 90 1.27 -6.58 10.33
C VAL A 90 0.36 -5.72 9.45
N ASN A 91 -0.25 -4.69 10.04
CA ASN A 91 -1.13 -3.81 9.28
C ASN A 91 -0.35 -2.67 8.64
N GLY A 92 -0.54 -2.47 7.34
CA GLY A 92 -0.21 -1.22 6.65
C GLY A 92 -1.30 -0.17 6.88
N THR A 93 -0.99 1.07 6.54
CA THR A 93 -1.93 2.20 6.68
C THR A 93 -2.48 2.59 5.32
N VAL A 94 -3.77 2.37 5.06
CA VAL A 94 -4.39 2.84 3.81
C VAL A 94 -4.52 4.36 3.86
N ILE A 95 -4.09 5.04 2.80
CA ILE A 95 -4.07 6.50 2.68
C ILE A 95 -5.16 6.97 1.72
N LYS A 96 -5.34 6.24 0.60
CA LYS A 96 -6.35 6.52 -0.42
C LYS A 96 -6.94 5.21 -0.90
N SER A 97 -8.24 5.22 -1.20
CA SER A 97 -8.93 4.09 -1.83
C SER A 97 -9.93 4.59 -2.86
N SER A 98 -10.13 3.79 -3.89
CA SER A 98 -11.11 3.94 -4.96
C SER A 98 -11.53 2.56 -5.41
N HIS A 99 -12.59 2.42 -6.19
CA HIS A 99 -13.03 1.11 -6.68
C HIS A 99 -11.97 0.29 -7.44
N THR A 100 -10.96 0.93 -8.02
CA THR A 100 -9.95 0.28 -8.88
C THR A 100 -8.51 0.44 -8.39
N SER A 101 -8.27 1.27 -7.38
CA SER A 101 -6.92 1.46 -6.84
C SER A 101 -6.94 1.90 -5.38
N LEU A 102 -5.90 1.52 -4.65
CA LEU A 102 -5.62 2.03 -3.32
C LEU A 102 -4.14 2.38 -3.18
N ILE A 103 -3.83 3.26 -2.24
CA ILE A 103 -2.46 3.60 -1.84
C ILE A 103 -2.35 3.38 -0.33
N PHE A 104 -1.32 2.66 0.10
CA PHE A 104 -1.06 2.43 1.51
C PHE A 104 0.40 2.65 1.88
N ARG A 105 0.65 3.04 3.13
CA ARG A 105 1.97 3.08 3.72
C ARG A 105 2.32 1.70 4.24
N TYR A 106 3.46 1.17 3.79
CA TYR A 106 4.01 -0.06 4.32
C TYR A 106 4.40 0.12 5.80
N PRO A 107 4.14 -0.86 6.67
CA PRO A 107 4.53 -0.78 8.06
C PRO A 107 6.05 -0.76 8.20
N ILE A 108 6.54 0.08 9.09
CA ILE A 108 7.98 0.12 9.44
C ILE A 108 8.35 -1.22 10.10
N GLY A 109 9.44 -1.83 9.64
CA GLY A 109 9.96 -3.07 10.20
C GLY A 109 10.91 -3.79 9.23
N ASN A 110 11.68 -4.75 9.73
CA ASN A 110 12.87 -5.30 9.08
C ASN A 110 12.67 -6.22 7.85
N ARG A 111 11.59 -6.08 7.07
CA ARG A 111 11.24 -6.99 5.97
C ARG A 111 10.75 -6.23 4.76
N ASN A 112 11.38 -6.46 3.61
CA ASN A 112 11.05 -5.75 2.37
C ASN A 112 10.22 -6.57 1.38
N THR A 113 10.04 -7.87 1.60
CA THR A 113 9.27 -8.73 0.70
C THR A 113 8.03 -9.25 1.42
N ALA A 114 6.85 -8.96 0.88
CA ALA A 114 5.60 -9.36 1.48
C ALA A 114 4.48 -9.57 0.44
N SER A 115 3.47 -10.32 0.85
CA SER A 115 2.16 -10.37 0.17
C SER A 115 1.17 -9.47 0.90
N TYR A 116 0.04 -9.20 0.24
CA TYR A 116 -0.98 -8.27 0.75
C TYR A 116 -2.36 -8.90 0.73
N ILE A 117 -3.14 -8.65 1.77
CA ILE A 117 -4.57 -8.95 1.84
C ILE A 117 -5.26 -7.65 2.25
N PHE A 118 -6.23 -7.24 1.45
CA PHE A 118 -7.04 -6.07 1.73
C PHE A 118 -8.39 -6.52 2.28
N GLN A 119 -8.86 -5.82 3.29
CA GLN A 119 -10.16 -5.99 3.85
C GLN A 119 -10.86 -4.64 3.88
N LEU A 120 -12.09 -4.61 3.38
CA LEU A 120 -13.00 -3.49 3.58
C LEU A 120 -14.17 -4.07 4.37
N GLY A 121 -14.49 -3.49 5.54
CA GLY A 121 -15.46 -4.04 6.50
C GLY A 121 -15.33 -5.56 6.68
N ASP A 122 -16.34 -6.34 6.30
CA ASP A 122 -16.35 -7.81 6.47
C ASP A 122 -15.77 -8.60 5.27
N GLN A 123 -15.50 -7.94 4.14
CA GLN A 123 -15.04 -8.61 2.92
C GLN A 123 -13.53 -8.58 2.81
N LYS A 124 -12.92 -9.73 2.48
CA LYS A 124 -11.48 -9.88 2.27
C LYS A 124 -11.18 -10.16 0.81
N SER A 125 -10.04 -9.64 0.35
CA SER A 125 -9.53 -9.88 -0.98
C SER A 125 -8.79 -11.20 -1.12
N ASN A 126 -8.41 -11.52 -2.36
CA ASN A 126 -7.32 -12.45 -2.62
C ASN A 126 -6.00 -11.96 -1.97
N LYS A 127 -5.05 -12.89 -1.82
CA LYS A 127 -3.67 -12.58 -1.46
C LYS A 127 -2.88 -12.17 -2.71
N ALA A 128 -2.40 -10.93 -2.76
CA ALA A 128 -1.56 -10.41 -3.84
C ALA A 128 -0.07 -10.45 -3.48
N GLY A 129 0.80 -10.56 -4.49
CA GLY A 129 2.26 -10.63 -4.32
C GLY A 129 2.81 -12.07 -4.37
N PRO A 130 4.05 -12.30 -3.88
CA PRO A 130 4.87 -11.36 -3.12
C PRO A 130 5.38 -10.17 -3.94
N PHE A 131 5.66 -9.07 -3.25
CA PHE A 131 6.26 -7.85 -3.79
C PHE A 131 7.46 -7.45 -2.93
N THR A 132 8.57 -7.09 -3.57
CA THR A 132 9.79 -6.66 -2.89
C THR A 132 9.97 -5.15 -3.03
N LEU A 133 9.97 -4.45 -1.90
CA LEU A 133 10.26 -3.03 -1.82
C LEU A 133 11.72 -2.75 -2.14
N LYS A 134 11.93 -1.68 -2.91
CA LYS A 134 13.24 -1.11 -3.18
C LYS A 134 13.57 -0.06 -2.11
N PRO A 135 14.85 0.08 -1.74
CA PRO A 135 15.30 1.15 -0.86
C PRO A 135 15.08 2.50 -1.54
N ILE A 136 14.73 3.51 -0.73
CA ILE A 136 14.59 4.89 -1.18
C ILE A 136 15.57 5.74 -0.40
N ILE A 137 16.33 6.56 -1.11
CA ILE A 137 17.22 7.56 -0.51
C ILE A 137 16.50 8.90 -0.59
N GLU A 138 16.40 9.59 0.54
CA GLU A 138 15.77 10.90 0.62
C GLU A 138 16.81 12.02 0.59
N ASN A 139 17.82 11.93 1.46
CA ASN A 139 18.88 12.93 1.55
C ASN A 139 20.14 12.37 2.21
N THR A 140 21.19 13.19 2.26
CA THR A 140 22.45 12.88 2.93
C THR A 140 22.90 14.05 3.79
N ASP A 141 23.48 13.77 4.96
CA ASP A 141 24.02 14.75 5.89
C ASP A 141 25.47 14.39 6.30
N PRO A 142 26.46 15.29 6.10
CA PRO A 142 26.35 16.55 5.37
C PRO A 142 26.17 16.32 3.85
N ALA A 143 25.47 17.23 3.17
CA ALA A 143 25.28 17.16 1.72
C ALA A 143 26.59 17.26 0.91
N VAL A 144 27.60 17.93 1.47
CA VAL A 144 28.96 18.03 0.91
C VAL A 144 29.95 17.53 1.96
N PRO A 145 30.29 16.24 1.93
CA PRO A 145 31.10 15.64 2.97
C PRO A 145 32.60 15.80 2.71
N CYS A 146 33.37 16.05 3.78
CA CYS A 146 34.83 16.11 3.74
C CYS A 146 35.43 14.69 3.78
N GLY A 147 36.58 14.49 3.14
CA GLY A 147 37.32 13.22 3.25
C GLY A 147 37.66 12.89 4.71
N GLY A 148 37.34 11.68 5.16
CA GLY A 148 37.47 11.25 6.55
C GLY A 148 36.26 11.55 7.43
N GLY A 149 35.24 12.25 6.92
CA GLY A 149 34.01 12.57 7.66
C GLY A 149 32.98 11.44 7.63
N VAL A 150 32.07 11.46 8.61
CA VAL A 150 30.86 10.63 8.66
C VAL A 150 29.81 11.24 7.73
N VAL A 151 29.14 10.39 6.96
CA VAL A 151 27.97 10.70 6.13
C VAL A 151 26.81 9.85 6.61
N THR A 152 25.70 10.51 6.90
CA THR A 152 24.42 9.89 7.21
C THR A 152 23.53 9.95 5.98
N ILE A 153 23.16 8.81 5.44
CA ILE A 153 22.21 8.69 4.32
C ILE A 153 20.84 8.38 4.92
N ASN A 154 19.90 9.30 4.76
CA ASN A 154 18.54 9.14 5.24
C ASN A 154 17.64 8.59 4.15
N GLY A 155 16.73 7.70 4.52
CA GLY A 155 15.78 7.12 3.59
C GLY A 155 14.85 6.10 4.22
N HIS A 156 14.40 5.16 3.40
CA HIS A 156 13.44 4.14 3.78
C HIS A 156 13.81 2.78 3.19
N TYR A 157 13.42 1.73 3.92
CA TYR A 157 13.45 0.34 3.46
C TYR A 157 14.85 -0.25 3.27
N PHE A 158 15.79 0.11 4.15
CA PHE A 158 17.16 -0.41 4.15
C PHE A 158 17.30 -1.80 4.83
N PHE A 159 16.19 -2.49 5.07
CA PHE A 159 16.08 -3.61 6.02
C PHE A 159 16.92 -4.87 5.77
N ASN A 160 17.32 -5.15 4.53
CA ASN A 160 18.07 -6.38 4.18
C ASN A 160 19.51 -6.09 3.74
N TYR A 161 19.95 -4.85 3.95
CA TYR A 161 21.29 -4.42 3.62
C TYR A 161 22.15 -4.56 4.85
N THR A 162 23.22 -5.35 4.71
CA THR A 162 24.27 -5.43 5.72
C THR A 162 25.50 -4.75 5.17
N LYS A 163 26.43 -4.36 6.06
CA LYS A 163 27.73 -3.84 5.63
C LYS A 163 28.48 -4.79 4.67
N ASP A 164 28.20 -6.09 4.76
CA ASP A 164 28.90 -7.13 3.99
C ASP A 164 28.25 -7.34 2.60
N THR A 165 27.00 -6.92 2.43
CA THR A 165 26.25 -7.04 1.17
C THR A 165 26.01 -5.70 0.47
N THR A 166 26.51 -4.60 1.04
CA THR A 166 26.21 -3.24 0.60
C THR A 166 27.50 -2.47 0.35
N THR A 167 27.59 -1.86 -0.83
CA THR A 167 28.71 -0.98 -1.18
C THR A 167 28.16 0.41 -1.43
N ILE A 168 28.76 1.41 -0.79
CA ILE A 168 28.43 2.81 -0.99
C ILE A 168 29.67 3.52 -1.51
N THR A 169 29.50 4.29 -2.58
CA THR A 169 30.56 5.10 -3.17
C THR A 169 30.07 6.53 -3.35
N ILE A 170 30.91 7.49 -2.97
CA ILE A 170 30.70 8.90 -3.28
C ILE A 170 31.62 9.25 -4.45
N GLY A 171 31.03 9.35 -5.64
CA GLY A 171 31.78 9.34 -6.90
C GLY A 171 32.49 8.00 -7.08
N LYS A 172 33.84 8.01 -7.02
CA LYS A 172 34.69 6.80 -7.10
C LYS A 172 35.32 6.43 -5.76
N VAL A 173 34.99 7.14 -4.68
CA VAL A 173 35.59 6.93 -3.36
C VAL A 173 34.68 6.03 -2.53
N PRO A 174 35.18 4.89 -2.01
CA PRO A 174 34.41 4.04 -1.12
C PRO A 174 34.02 4.76 0.18
N CYS A 175 32.78 4.52 0.63
CA CYS A 175 32.31 4.90 1.94
C CYS A 175 32.22 3.64 2.81
N ASN A 176 33.02 3.60 3.89
CA ASN A 176 33.04 2.47 4.81
C ASN A 176 31.81 2.54 5.71
N ILE A 177 30.86 1.63 5.50
CA ILE A 177 29.61 1.58 6.25
C ILE A 177 29.90 1.23 7.72
N SER A 178 29.50 2.12 8.63
CA SER A 178 29.57 1.89 10.08
C SER A 178 28.30 1.23 10.60
N SER A 179 27.13 1.68 10.15
CA SER A 179 25.84 1.17 10.59
C SER A 179 24.79 1.26 9.49
N ILE A 180 23.84 0.32 9.50
CA ILE A 180 22.63 0.37 8.67
C ILE A 180 21.45 0.16 9.62
N SER A 181 20.53 1.10 9.62
CA SER A 181 19.20 0.98 10.22
C SER A 181 18.15 0.93 9.12
N GLU A 182 16.88 0.86 9.52
CA GLU A 182 15.73 0.87 8.61
C GLU A 182 15.58 2.14 7.78
N THR A 183 16.07 3.27 8.33
CA THR A 183 15.89 4.61 7.78
C THR A 183 17.20 5.40 7.62
N THR A 184 18.31 4.87 8.13
CA THR A 184 19.61 5.55 8.08
C THR A 184 20.72 4.59 7.70
N ILE A 185 21.69 5.07 6.92
CA ILE A 185 22.98 4.40 6.73
C ILE A 185 24.06 5.38 7.12
N GLU A 186 24.90 5.01 8.07
CA GLU A 186 26.09 5.79 8.42
C GLU A 186 27.30 5.18 7.74
N CYS A 187 28.12 6.02 7.12
CA CYS A 187 29.36 5.58 6.52
C CYS A 187 30.45 6.66 6.61
N VAL A 188 31.72 6.24 6.61
CA VAL A 188 32.88 7.14 6.67
C VAL A 188 33.57 7.17 5.32
N ILE A 189 33.77 8.37 4.76
CA ILE A 189 34.53 8.52 3.51
C ILE A 189 35.99 8.26 3.79
N VAL A 190 36.57 7.30 3.07
CA VAL A 190 38.02 7.08 3.14
C VAL A 190 38.74 8.30 2.55
N PRO A 191 39.65 8.96 3.28
CA PRO A 191 40.43 10.07 2.75
C PRO A 191 41.19 9.62 1.49
N ASN A 192 41.01 10.36 0.40
CA ASN A 192 41.80 10.12 -0.81
C ASN A 192 43.19 10.74 -0.63
N LEU A 193 44.13 9.99 -0.07
CA LEU A 193 45.50 10.46 0.21
C LEU A 193 46.28 10.90 -1.05
N ARG A 194 45.79 10.64 -2.27
CA ARG A 194 46.44 11.07 -3.52
C ARG A 194 46.32 12.58 -3.80
N SER A 195 45.43 13.31 -3.10
CA SER A 195 45.34 14.78 -3.22
C SER A 195 46.11 15.53 -2.13
N LEU A 196 46.87 14.82 -1.29
CA LEU A 196 47.71 15.41 -0.23
C LEU A 196 49.22 15.38 -0.59
N SER A 197 49.56 15.06 -1.84
CA SER A 197 50.92 15.26 -2.33
C SER A 197 51.16 16.76 -2.54
N PRO A 198 52.12 17.39 -1.83
CA PRO A 198 52.45 18.81 -2.01
C PRO A 198 53.01 19.12 -3.40
#